data_AF-A0A962HVW8-F1
#
_entry.id   AF-A0A962HVW8-F1
#
_cell.length_a   1.000
_cell.length_b   1.000
_cell.length_c   1.000
_cell.angle_alpha   90.00
_cell.angle_beta   90.00
_cell.angle_gamma   90.00
#
_symmetry.space_group_name_H-M   'P 1'
#
loop_
_entity.id
_entity.type
_entity.pdbx_description
1 polymer ?
#
loop_
_entity_poly.entity_id
_entity_poly.type
_entity_poly.pdbx_seq_one_letter_code
_entity_poly.pdbx_strand_id
1 'polypeptide(L)'
;MSRPATFALGLLLAMLPACGSAAAPGAQAAGLDPASIAHVLYSWQEVYQSTGLKLVEKNFLLLTDGTARRGVPTIAPEQFDLAADRAAHPADWGRWRRAGDKLEVSFDGRPFSAPVHPLLREPGRSGEKLNRRYEASANQSWGIGSASWQNWSVEFSADGTFRQSSSGGVGASVGGVTGVGVRDDKGSATSVGGANVGGGASSSTGVTDADLTGHYTIDGWSITLHYNNGKIQHAFFYTDATRDNVWFRGRELNHSED
;
A
#
# COMPACT_ATOMS: atom_id res chain seq x y z
N MET A 1 1.18 1.19 -87.63
CA MET A 1 0.77 -0.02 -88.36
C MET A 1 0.63 -1.17 -87.35
N SER A 2 -0.51 -1.85 -87.41
CA SER A 2 -0.92 -3.12 -86.78
C SER A 2 -0.92 -3.30 -85.24
N ARG A 3 -2.15 -3.35 -84.69
CA ARG A 3 -2.56 -4.32 -83.64
C ARG A 3 -2.90 -5.66 -84.33
N PRO A 4 -2.95 -6.83 -83.64
CA PRO A 4 -4.08 -7.23 -82.76
C PRO A 4 -3.59 -7.84 -81.41
N ALA A 5 -4.23 -7.63 -80.26
CA ALA A 5 -5.50 -8.17 -79.73
C ALA A 5 -5.45 -9.66 -79.32
N THR A 6 -5.62 -9.96 -78.02
CA THR A 6 -6.60 -10.94 -77.50
C THR A 6 -6.83 -10.69 -76.00
N PHE A 7 -8.12 -10.79 -75.65
CA PHE A 7 -8.82 -10.54 -74.40
C PHE A 7 -8.74 -11.71 -73.40
N ALA A 8 -8.86 -11.40 -72.11
CA ALA A 8 -9.76 -12.06 -71.14
C ALA A 8 -9.75 -11.20 -69.85
N LEU A 9 -10.71 -10.27 -69.68
CA LEU A 9 -12.00 -10.42 -69.01
C LEU A 9 -11.91 -11.11 -67.63
N GLY A 10 -12.05 -10.33 -66.56
CA GLY A 10 -12.05 -10.86 -65.19
C GLY A 10 -12.30 -9.81 -64.11
N LEU A 11 -13.53 -9.30 -64.08
CA LEU A 11 -14.28 -8.80 -62.92
C LEU A 11 -13.70 -7.64 -62.07
N LEU A 12 -14.38 -6.50 -62.22
CA LEU A 12 -14.34 -5.35 -61.32
C LEU A 12 -15.15 -5.68 -60.03
N LEU A 13 -14.52 -5.58 -58.86
CA LEU A 13 -15.24 -5.30 -57.62
C LEU A 13 -14.56 -4.09 -56.96
N ALA A 14 -15.25 -2.96 -57.02
CA ALA A 14 -14.88 -1.75 -56.30
C ALA A 14 -15.29 -1.89 -54.83
N MET A 15 -14.39 -1.58 -53.90
CA MET A 15 -14.76 -0.98 -52.61
C MET A 15 -13.61 -0.12 -52.07
N LEU A 16 -14.03 0.99 -51.46
CA LEU A 16 -13.33 2.21 -51.06
C LEU A 16 -12.26 2.05 -49.95
N PRO A 17 -11.42 3.08 -49.74
CA PRO A 17 -10.35 3.09 -48.75
C PRO A 17 -10.88 3.48 -47.36
N ALA A 18 -10.31 2.92 -46.30
CA ALA A 18 -10.43 3.49 -44.96
C ALA A 18 -9.19 3.17 -44.12
N CYS A 19 -8.63 4.22 -43.55
CA CYS A 19 -7.59 4.23 -42.54
C CYS A 19 -7.86 3.28 -41.39
N GLY A 20 -6.79 2.77 -40.81
CA GLY A 20 -6.80 2.07 -39.55
C GLY A 20 -5.49 1.35 -39.35
N SER A 21 -4.41 2.12 -39.15
CA SER A 21 -3.18 1.58 -38.59
C SER A 21 -3.54 0.97 -37.25
N ALA A 22 -3.68 -0.35 -37.22
CA ALA A 22 -3.96 -1.10 -36.01
C ALA A 22 -2.79 -0.85 -35.06
N ALA A 23 -3.07 -0.14 -33.97
CA ALA A 23 -2.15 0.03 -32.87
C ALA A 23 -1.61 -1.35 -32.48
N ALA A 24 -0.28 -1.46 -32.47
CA ALA A 24 0.41 -2.62 -31.94
C ALA A 24 -0.14 -2.90 -30.52
N PRO A 25 -0.37 -4.17 -30.14
CA PRO A 25 -0.78 -4.51 -28.79
C PRO A 25 0.24 -3.93 -27.81
N GLY A 26 -0.27 -3.10 -26.90
CA GLY A 26 0.54 -2.32 -25.97
C GLY A 26 1.60 -3.17 -25.30
N ALA A 27 2.85 -2.74 -25.42
CA ALA A 27 3.89 -3.16 -24.50
C ALA A 27 3.37 -2.88 -23.09
N GLN A 28 3.06 -3.93 -22.35
CA GLN A 28 2.90 -3.83 -20.90
C GLN A 28 4.20 -3.20 -20.41
N ALA A 29 4.10 -2.00 -19.85
CA ALA A 29 5.24 -1.34 -19.24
C ALA A 29 5.84 -2.32 -18.22
N ALA A 30 7.13 -2.61 -18.37
CA ALA A 30 7.82 -3.53 -17.48
C ALA A 30 7.70 -2.99 -16.05
N GLY A 31 7.12 -3.79 -15.15
CA GLY A 31 7.05 -3.43 -13.74
C GLY A 31 8.45 -3.22 -13.16
N LEU A 32 8.51 -2.58 -12.00
CA LEU A 32 9.76 -2.27 -11.31
C LEU A 32 10.52 -3.56 -10.99
N ASP A 33 11.71 -3.70 -11.57
CA ASP A 33 12.64 -4.78 -11.23
C ASP A 33 13.05 -4.64 -9.75
N PRO A 34 12.80 -5.64 -8.89
CA PRO A 34 13.19 -5.60 -7.49
C PRO A 34 14.69 -5.32 -7.28
N ALA A 35 15.56 -5.74 -8.20
CA ALA A 35 17.00 -5.47 -8.13
C ALA A 35 17.36 -3.99 -8.37
N SER A 36 16.45 -3.21 -8.96
CA SER A 36 16.60 -1.76 -9.12
C SER A 36 16.25 -0.98 -7.87
N ILE A 37 15.67 -1.62 -6.85
CA ILE A 37 15.37 -1.00 -5.56
C ILE A 37 16.65 -1.03 -4.71
N ALA A 38 17.18 0.16 -4.41
CA ALA A 38 18.30 0.27 -3.49
C ALA A 38 17.80 0.06 -2.06
N HIS A 39 16.86 0.90 -1.62
CA HIS A 39 16.33 0.90 -0.25
C HIS A 39 14.93 1.50 -0.19
N VAL A 40 14.24 1.28 0.93
CA VAL A 40 13.14 2.14 1.37
C VAL A 40 13.62 2.94 2.57
N LEU A 41 13.40 4.25 2.55
CA LEU A 41 13.72 5.15 3.65
C LEU A 41 12.43 5.50 4.40
N TYR A 42 12.36 5.07 5.66
CA TYR A 42 11.34 5.51 6.60
C TYR A 42 11.73 6.86 7.21
N SER A 43 10.77 7.74 7.36
CA SER A 43 10.93 9.05 7.98
C SER A 43 9.62 9.45 8.62
N TRP A 44 9.64 10.46 9.47
CA TRP A 44 8.45 11.01 10.07
C TRP A 44 8.58 12.53 10.15
N GLN A 45 7.43 13.18 10.16
CA GLN A 45 7.34 14.63 10.34
C GLN A 45 6.29 14.94 11.40
N GLU A 46 6.67 15.80 12.34
CA GLU A 46 5.72 16.43 13.24
C GLU A 46 4.91 17.51 12.51
N VAL A 47 3.59 17.37 12.56
CA VAL A 47 2.62 18.31 11.99
C VAL A 47 1.67 18.74 13.09
N TYR A 48 1.65 20.03 13.42
CA TYR A 48 0.67 20.59 14.34
C TYR A 48 -0.69 20.72 13.64
N GLN A 49 -1.73 20.16 14.26
CA GLN A 49 -3.13 20.26 13.83
C GLN A 49 -3.96 20.92 14.93
N SER A 50 -5.20 21.31 14.63
CA SER A 50 -6.13 21.87 15.62
C SER A 50 -6.43 20.92 16.78
N THR A 51 -6.17 19.62 16.60
CA THR A 51 -6.35 18.54 17.57
C THR A 51 -5.06 18.17 18.32
N GLY A 52 -3.93 18.86 18.06
CA GLY A 52 -2.65 18.62 18.71
C GLY A 52 -1.51 18.26 17.74
N LEU A 53 -0.39 17.79 18.29
CA LEU A 53 0.76 17.30 17.52
C LEU A 53 0.41 15.97 16.85
N LYS A 54 0.60 15.88 15.54
CA LYS A 54 0.45 14.63 14.79
C LYS A 54 1.80 14.24 14.19
N LEU A 55 2.24 13.01 14.47
CA LEU A 55 3.33 12.38 13.75
C LEU A 55 2.80 11.85 12.41
N VAL A 56 3.39 12.30 11.31
CA VAL A 56 3.07 11.87 9.95
C VAL A 56 4.26 11.09 9.41
N GLU A 57 4.07 9.79 9.28
CA GLU A 57 5.04 8.90 8.65
C GLU A 57 5.18 9.20 7.17
N LYS A 58 6.42 9.11 6.67
CA LYS A 58 6.77 9.30 5.27
C LYS A 58 7.73 8.21 4.87
N ASN A 59 7.39 7.51 3.81
CA ASN A 59 8.26 6.52 3.20
C ASN A 59 8.77 7.05 1.87
N PHE A 60 10.00 6.70 1.51
CA PHE A 60 10.59 7.04 0.22
C PHE A 60 11.19 5.79 -0.41
N LEU A 61 10.76 5.48 -1.63
CA LEU A 61 11.37 4.42 -2.43
C LEU A 61 12.63 4.98 -3.11
N LEU A 62 13.77 4.34 -2.87
CA LEU A 62 15.07 4.76 -3.40
C LEU A 62 15.56 3.71 -4.39
N LEU A 63 15.86 4.14 -5.62
CA LEU A 63 16.31 3.29 -6.71
C LEU A 63 17.82 3.37 -6.90
N THR A 64 18.43 2.31 -7.42
CA THR A 64 19.89 2.18 -7.62
C THR A 64 20.46 3.21 -8.60
N ASP A 65 19.63 3.75 -9.49
CA ASP A 65 19.98 4.82 -10.44
C ASP A 65 20.06 6.23 -9.80
N GLY A 66 19.81 6.34 -8.49
CA GLY A 66 19.78 7.61 -7.76
C GLY A 66 18.46 8.37 -7.86
N THR A 67 17.40 7.73 -8.35
CA THR A 67 16.04 8.27 -8.36
C THR A 67 15.32 7.95 -7.05
N ALA A 68 14.57 8.91 -6.51
CA ALA A 68 13.72 8.73 -5.34
C ALA A 68 12.24 8.97 -5.70
N ARG A 69 11.34 8.26 -5.03
CA ARG A 69 9.89 8.47 -5.10
C ARG A 69 9.32 8.68 -3.70
N ARG A 70 8.38 9.62 -3.54
CA ARG A 70 7.58 9.77 -2.33
C ARG A 70 6.58 8.63 -2.23
N GLY A 71 6.52 8.01 -1.05
CA GLY A 71 5.68 6.85 -0.79
C GLY A 71 6.23 5.57 -1.42
N VAL A 72 5.72 4.45 -0.92
CA VAL A 72 5.98 3.11 -1.44
C VAL A 72 4.66 2.57 -1.99
N PRO A 73 4.64 1.94 -3.18
CA PRO A 73 3.43 1.36 -3.73
C PRO A 73 2.89 0.25 -2.81
N THR A 74 1.58 0.01 -2.87
CA THR A 74 0.93 -1.07 -2.12
C THR A 74 0.94 -2.40 -2.86
N ILE A 75 1.09 -2.35 -4.18
CA ILE A 75 1.24 -3.50 -5.08
C ILE A 75 2.70 -3.96 -5.14
N ALA A 76 2.93 -5.19 -5.56
CA ALA A 76 4.28 -5.72 -5.70
C ALA A 76 5.10 -4.89 -6.72
N PRO A 77 6.42 -4.71 -6.50
CA PRO A 77 7.34 -4.04 -7.42
C PRO A 77 7.13 -4.44 -8.89
N GLU A 78 7.03 -5.73 -9.17
CA GLU A 78 6.95 -6.28 -10.53
C GLU A 78 5.62 -5.92 -11.24
N GLN A 79 4.65 -5.41 -10.50
CA GLN A 79 3.37 -4.91 -11.03
C GLN A 79 3.32 -3.37 -11.09
N PHE A 80 4.32 -2.69 -10.55
CA PHE A 80 4.37 -1.23 -10.47
C PHE A 80 5.01 -0.62 -11.71
N ASP A 81 4.20 0.03 -12.54
CA ASP A 81 4.66 0.80 -13.70
C ASP A 81 5.25 2.14 -13.27
N LEU A 82 6.58 2.14 -13.13
CA LEU A 82 7.34 3.31 -12.74
C LEU A 82 7.22 4.47 -13.73
N ALA A 83 7.14 4.19 -15.03
CA ALA A 83 7.10 5.23 -16.06
C ALA A 83 5.75 5.94 -16.06
N ALA A 84 4.65 5.19 -15.96
CA ALA A 84 3.31 5.76 -15.85
C ALA A 84 3.14 6.55 -14.55
N ASP A 85 3.61 6.03 -13.41
CA ASP A 85 3.53 6.75 -12.13
C ASP A 85 4.33 8.05 -12.16
N ARG A 86 5.53 8.05 -12.77
CA ARG A 86 6.34 9.25 -12.94
C ARG A 86 5.69 10.28 -13.86
N ALA A 87 5.02 9.85 -14.92
CA ALA A 87 4.29 10.74 -15.81
C ALA A 87 3.05 11.33 -15.14
N ALA A 88 2.34 10.54 -14.34
CA ALA A 88 1.12 10.97 -13.64
C ALA A 88 1.41 11.87 -12.42
N HIS A 89 2.51 11.61 -11.71
CA HIS A 89 2.84 12.24 -10.43
C HIS A 89 4.26 12.81 -10.39
N PRO A 90 4.66 13.70 -11.32
CA PRO A 90 6.06 14.13 -11.45
C PRO A 90 6.64 14.79 -10.18
N ALA A 91 5.82 15.45 -9.36
CA ALA A 91 6.23 16.06 -8.10
C ALA A 91 6.57 15.05 -6.97
N ASP A 92 6.13 13.80 -7.12
CA ASP A 92 6.50 12.72 -6.19
C ASP A 92 7.87 12.12 -6.50
N TRP A 93 8.50 12.53 -7.60
CA TRP A 93 9.80 12.01 -8.03
C TRP A 93 10.93 13.01 -7.78
N GLY A 94 12.07 12.48 -7.40
CA GLY A 94 13.23 13.25 -6.98
C GLY A 94 14.53 12.48 -7.18
N ARG A 95 15.58 12.96 -6.53
CA ARG A 95 16.91 12.35 -6.59
C ARG A 95 17.42 12.07 -5.20
N TRP A 96 18.24 11.04 -5.07
CA TRP A 96 18.97 10.77 -3.85
C TRP A 96 20.41 10.39 -4.13
N ARG A 97 21.25 10.53 -3.11
CA ARG A 97 22.61 10.00 -3.09
C ARG A 97 23.02 9.66 -1.66
N ARG A 98 23.98 8.74 -1.53
CA ARG A 98 24.63 8.46 -0.27
C ARG A 98 25.81 9.42 -0.06
N ALA A 99 25.87 10.04 1.12
CA ALA A 99 26.94 10.92 1.55
C ALA A 99 27.46 10.43 2.92
N GLY A 100 28.40 9.48 2.90
CA GLY A 100 28.91 8.83 4.10
C GLY A 100 27.85 7.99 4.81
N ASP A 101 27.53 8.38 6.05
CA ASP A 101 26.52 7.77 6.94
C ASP A 101 25.11 8.35 6.76
N LYS A 102 24.94 9.26 5.80
CA LYS A 102 23.68 9.93 5.51
C LYS A 102 23.21 9.66 4.09
N LEU A 103 21.90 9.74 3.91
CA LEU A 103 21.25 9.84 2.62
C LEU A 103 20.81 11.29 2.41
N GLU A 104 21.21 11.88 1.29
CA GLU A 104 20.67 13.15 0.83
C GLU A 104 19.60 12.88 -0.21
N VAL A 105 18.38 13.35 0.07
CA VAL A 105 17.22 13.15 -0.80
C VAL A 105 16.66 14.53 -1.15
N SER A 106 16.34 14.75 -2.42
CA SER A 106 15.84 16.02 -2.93
C SER A 106 14.62 15.81 -3.82
N PHE A 107 13.57 16.54 -3.52
CA PHE A 107 12.35 16.64 -4.32
C PHE A 107 12.13 18.12 -4.63
N ASP A 108 11.81 18.46 -5.88
CA ASP A 108 11.59 19.85 -6.31
C ASP A 108 12.70 20.83 -5.90
N GLY A 109 13.96 20.37 -5.92
CA GLY A 109 15.12 21.16 -5.51
C GLY A 109 15.24 21.44 -4.01
N ARG A 110 14.42 20.79 -3.18
CA ARG A 110 14.46 20.90 -1.71
C ARG A 110 15.13 19.66 -1.11
N PRO A 111 16.43 19.73 -0.77
CA PRO A 111 17.13 18.62 -0.17
C PRO A 111 16.77 18.47 1.32
N PHE A 112 16.79 17.23 1.80
CA PHE A 112 16.88 16.88 3.20
C PHE A 112 17.89 15.74 3.38
N SER A 113 18.43 15.60 4.59
CA SER A 113 19.33 14.52 4.94
C SER A 113 18.69 13.61 5.97
N ALA A 114 18.82 12.30 5.78
CA ALA A 114 18.40 11.29 6.75
C ALA A 114 19.59 10.39 7.12
N PRO A 115 19.72 9.96 8.38
CA PRO A 115 20.70 8.94 8.75
C PRO A 115 20.36 7.61 8.06
N VAL A 116 21.38 6.83 7.71
CA VAL A 116 21.18 5.51 7.09
C VAL A 116 20.50 4.53 8.08
N HIS A 117 20.95 4.49 9.33
CA HIS A 117 20.33 3.67 10.38
C HIS A 117 19.68 4.58 11.43
N PRO A 118 18.53 4.19 12.05
CA PRO A 118 17.75 2.96 11.87
C PRO A 118 16.64 3.08 10.80
N LEU A 119 16.73 4.08 9.91
CA LEU A 119 15.63 4.48 9.04
C LEU A 119 15.57 3.73 7.70
N LEU A 120 16.65 3.07 7.30
CA LEU A 120 16.62 2.17 6.17
C LEU A 120 15.76 0.95 6.47
N ARG A 121 15.03 0.53 5.45
CA ARG A 121 14.29 -0.73 5.40
C ARG A 121 14.96 -1.66 4.41
N GLU A 122 14.81 -2.95 4.68
CA GLU A 122 15.43 -4.05 3.98
C GLU A 122 14.36 -4.95 3.36
N PRO A 123 14.67 -5.62 2.24
CA PRO A 123 13.81 -6.66 1.71
C PRO A 123 13.80 -7.87 2.68
N GLY A 124 12.73 -8.66 2.60
CA GLY A 124 12.72 -9.97 3.21
C GLY A 124 13.59 -10.96 2.44
N ARG A 125 13.91 -12.09 3.06
CA ARG A 125 14.58 -13.20 2.39
C ARG A 125 13.56 -14.04 1.63
N SER A 126 13.98 -14.60 0.50
CA SER A 126 13.11 -15.50 -0.27
C SER A 126 12.71 -16.70 0.58
N GLY A 127 11.40 -16.95 0.68
CA GLY A 127 10.82 -18.00 1.52
C GLY A 127 10.87 -17.73 3.03
N GLU A 128 11.23 -16.53 3.47
CA GLU A 128 11.30 -16.17 4.89
C GLU A 128 9.97 -16.42 5.61
N LYS A 129 10.06 -17.00 6.80
CA LYS A 129 8.95 -17.22 7.71
C LYS A 129 9.12 -16.35 8.93
N LEU A 130 8.18 -15.43 9.12
CA LEU A 130 8.02 -14.63 10.31
C LEU A 130 7.15 -15.42 11.32
N ASN A 131 7.41 -15.22 12.60
CA ASN A 131 6.66 -15.88 13.68
C ASN A 131 6.34 -14.87 14.78
N ARG A 132 5.58 -13.83 14.42
CA ARG A 132 5.31 -12.66 15.25
C ARG A 132 4.00 -12.00 14.87
N ARG A 133 3.44 -11.28 15.83
CA ARG A 133 2.38 -10.31 15.63
C ARG A 133 2.95 -8.91 15.48
N TYR A 134 2.40 -8.19 14.50
CA TYR A 134 2.71 -6.80 14.21
C TYR A 134 1.42 -5.99 14.27
N GLU A 135 1.48 -4.78 14.82
CA GLU A 135 0.34 -3.91 14.96
C GLU A 135 0.66 -2.43 14.77
N ALA A 136 -0.38 -1.67 14.44
CA ALA A 136 -0.37 -0.23 14.43
C ALA A 136 -1.69 0.27 15.02
N SER A 137 -1.58 1.16 16.00
CA SER A 137 -2.72 1.82 16.61
C SER A 137 -2.75 3.31 16.28
N ALA A 138 -3.94 3.87 16.19
CA ALA A 138 -4.17 5.28 16.01
C ALA A 138 -5.26 5.72 16.98
N ASN A 139 -4.98 6.76 17.76
CA ASN A 139 -5.91 7.34 18.73
C ASN A 139 -6.13 8.81 18.40
N GLN A 140 -7.36 9.28 18.52
CA GLN A 140 -7.71 10.69 18.32
C GLN A 140 -8.70 11.13 19.40
N SER A 141 -8.50 12.34 19.93
CA SER A 141 -9.41 12.96 20.88
C SER A 141 -9.84 14.33 20.36
N TRP A 142 -11.13 14.64 20.48
CA TRP A 142 -11.67 15.94 20.08
C TRP A 142 -12.42 16.56 21.26
N GLY A 143 -11.80 17.54 21.91
CA GLY A 143 -12.44 18.32 22.98
C GLY A 143 -12.97 17.47 24.15
N ILE A 144 -13.85 18.08 24.96
CA ILE A 144 -14.37 17.45 26.18
C ILE A 144 -15.35 16.33 25.79
N GLY A 145 -14.94 15.09 26.04
CA GLY A 145 -15.82 13.93 26.08
C GLY A 145 -15.87 13.08 24.81
N SER A 146 -15.10 13.36 23.76
CA SER A 146 -15.10 12.55 22.53
C SER A 146 -13.72 12.03 22.14
N ALA A 147 -13.63 10.73 21.86
CA ALA A 147 -12.39 10.08 21.43
C ALA A 147 -12.69 8.93 20.46
N SER A 148 -11.70 8.59 19.64
CA SER A 148 -11.71 7.41 18.78
C SER A 148 -10.37 6.71 18.82
N TRP A 149 -10.41 5.41 18.53
CA TRP A 149 -9.24 4.57 18.44
C TRP A 149 -9.42 3.58 17.29
N GLN A 150 -8.30 3.17 16.72
CA GLN A 150 -8.23 2.13 15.71
C GLN A 150 -6.99 1.30 15.99
N ASN A 151 -7.13 -0.02 15.95
CA ASN A 151 -6.02 -0.95 15.90
C ASN A 151 -6.05 -1.73 14.58
N TRP A 152 -4.87 -2.06 14.07
CA TRP A 152 -4.73 -2.96 12.94
C TRP A 152 -3.51 -3.84 13.17
N SER A 153 -3.67 -5.14 12.98
CA SER A 153 -2.61 -6.11 13.19
C SER A 153 -2.57 -7.17 12.10
N VAL A 154 -1.38 -7.75 11.94
CA VAL A 154 -1.14 -8.97 11.19
C VAL A 154 -0.26 -9.89 12.04
N GLU A 155 -0.69 -11.14 12.16
CA GLU A 155 0.08 -12.20 12.78
C GLU A 155 0.61 -13.11 11.69
N PHE A 156 1.92 -13.31 11.67
CA PHE A 156 2.58 -14.29 10.81
C PHE A 156 3.05 -15.46 11.67
N SER A 157 2.77 -16.67 11.21
CA SER A 157 3.17 -17.90 11.87
C SER A 157 4.36 -18.56 11.17
N ALA A 158 5.14 -19.32 11.94
CA ALA A 158 6.30 -20.06 11.44
C ALA A 158 5.97 -21.09 10.35
N ASP A 159 4.71 -21.54 10.26
CA ASP A 159 4.21 -22.45 9.21
C ASP A 159 3.91 -21.73 7.88
N GLY A 160 4.07 -20.41 7.82
CA GLY A 160 3.77 -19.61 6.64
C GLY A 160 2.31 -19.23 6.49
N THR A 161 1.51 -19.30 7.55
CA THR A 161 0.16 -18.74 7.59
C THR A 161 0.17 -17.32 8.14
N PHE A 162 -0.83 -16.53 7.73
CA PHE A 162 -1.05 -15.21 8.30
C PHE A 162 -2.51 -15.03 8.72
N ARG A 163 -2.72 -14.14 9.70
CA ARG A 163 -4.05 -13.66 10.13
C ARG A 163 -4.00 -12.15 10.27
N GLN A 164 -4.86 -11.44 9.54
CA GLN A 164 -5.05 -10.01 9.72
C GLN A 164 -6.28 -9.72 10.58
N SER A 165 -6.22 -8.66 11.35
CA SER A 165 -7.38 -8.17 12.10
C SER A 165 -7.33 -6.66 12.27
N SER A 166 -8.47 -6.01 12.19
CA SER A 166 -8.66 -4.62 12.54
C SER A 166 -9.79 -4.46 13.55
N SER A 167 -9.61 -3.52 14.45
CA SER A 167 -10.64 -3.14 15.41
C SER A 167 -10.59 -1.64 15.66
N GLY A 168 -11.66 -1.10 16.22
CA GLY A 168 -11.72 0.31 16.51
C GLY A 168 -12.96 0.67 17.29
N GLY A 169 -13.01 1.93 17.69
CA GLY A 169 -14.17 2.45 18.36
C GLY A 169 -14.19 3.96 18.41
N VAL A 170 -15.35 4.47 18.78
CA VAL A 170 -15.59 5.88 19.03
C VAL A 170 -16.44 6.00 20.28
N GLY A 171 -16.11 6.95 21.14
CA GLY A 171 -16.89 7.31 22.31
C GLY A 171 -17.15 8.81 22.31
N ALA A 172 -18.34 9.22 22.70
CA ALA A 172 -18.71 10.62 22.87
C ALA A 172 -19.64 10.79 24.07
N SER A 173 -19.44 11.83 24.87
CA SER A 173 -20.32 12.23 25.96
C SER A 173 -20.74 13.70 25.82
N VAL A 174 -22.04 13.97 25.77
CA VAL A 174 -22.60 15.33 25.69
C VAL A 174 -23.82 15.41 26.59
N GLY A 175 -23.84 16.38 27.51
CA GLY A 175 -25.04 16.70 28.30
C GLY A 175 -25.65 15.54 29.10
N GLY A 176 -24.81 14.62 29.62
CA GLY A 176 -25.27 13.45 30.38
C GLY A 176 -25.72 12.25 29.53
N VAL A 177 -25.56 12.32 28.21
CA VAL A 177 -25.73 11.21 27.27
C VAL A 177 -24.36 10.73 26.81
N THR A 178 -24.14 9.41 26.84
CA THR A 178 -22.92 8.76 26.37
C THR A 178 -23.26 7.84 25.20
N GLY A 179 -22.51 7.97 24.11
CA GLY A 179 -22.55 7.06 22.97
C GLY A 179 -21.21 6.35 22.83
N VAL A 180 -21.24 5.03 22.62
CA VAL A 180 -20.05 4.22 22.32
C VAL A 180 -20.34 3.35 21.12
N GLY A 181 -19.44 3.39 20.14
CA GLY A 181 -19.39 2.47 19.01
C GLY A 181 -18.09 1.67 19.04
N VAL A 182 -18.19 0.38 18.79
CA VAL A 182 -17.06 -0.52 18.55
C VAL A 182 -17.24 -1.21 17.21
N ARG A 183 -16.13 -1.51 16.54
CA ARG A 183 -16.12 -2.24 15.28
C ARG A 183 -14.91 -3.15 15.19
N ASP A 184 -15.05 -4.19 14.41
CA ASP A 184 -13.96 -5.05 13.93
C ASP A 184 -14.12 -5.30 12.42
N ASP A 185 -13.36 -6.25 11.88
CA ASP A 185 -13.48 -6.62 10.47
C ASP A 185 -14.85 -7.20 10.08
N LYS A 186 -15.56 -7.82 11.04
CA LYS A 186 -16.78 -8.61 10.82
C LYS A 186 -18.05 -7.82 11.09
N GLY A 187 -17.96 -6.69 11.78
CA GLY A 187 -19.13 -5.88 12.09
C GLY A 187 -18.86 -4.67 12.97
N SER A 188 -19.97 -4.06 13.39
CA SER A 188 -19.94 -2.98 14.37
C SER A 188 -21.14 -3.08 15.31
N ALA A 189 -20.97 -2.55 16.51
CA ALA A 189 -22.01 -2.39 17.50
C ALA A 189 -21.93 -0.98 18.07
N THR A 190 -23.08 -0.33 18.21
CA THR A 190 -23.22 0.99 18.81
C THR A 190 -24.24 0.92 19.94
N SER A 191 -23.97 1.68 21.00
CA SER A 191 -24.85 1.83 22.14
C SER A 191 -24.90 3.30 22.55
N VAL A 192 -26.08 3.77 22.94
CA VAL A 192 -26.30 5.11 23.49
C VAL A 192 -27.06 4.95 24.80
N GLY A 193 -26.55 5.60 25.85
CA GLY A 193 -27.09 5.53 27.20
C GLY A 193 -27.07 6.89 27.91
N GLY A 194 -28.13 7.19 28.65
CA GLY A 194 -28.27 8.36 29.51
C GLY A 194 -29.46 8.20 30.47
N ALA A 195 -29.67 9.16 31.37
CA ALA A 195 -30.62 9.05 32.49
C ALA A 195 -32.05 8.58 32.12
N ASN A 196 -32.49 8.77 30.87
CA ASN A 196 -33.79 8.32 30.36
C ASN A 196 -33.76 7.81 28.90
N VAL A 197 -32.58 7.52 28.34
CA VAL A 197 -32.41 7.13 26.92
C VAL A 197 -31.53 5.89 26.85
N GLY A 198 -32.00 4.83 26.19
CA GLY A 198 -31.26 3.61 25.95
C GLY A 198 -31.59 3.04 24.57
N GLY A 199 -30.57 2.77 23.77
CA GLY A 199 -30.72 2.19 22.43
C GLY A 199 -29.40 1.64 21.92
N GLY A 200 -29.48 0.62 21.07
CA GLY A 200 -28.31 0.02 20.44
C GLY A 200 -28.61 -0.52 19.06
N ALA A 201 -27.59 -0.56 18.22
CA ALA A 201 -27.66 -1.12 16.88
C ALA A 201 -26.39 -1.91 16.59
N SER A 202 -26.53 -3.00 15.85
CA SER A 202 -25.39 -3.80 15.37
C SER A 202 -25.53 -4.07 13.88
N SER A 203 -24.39 -4.18 13.20
CA SER A 203 -24.32 -4.54 11.79
C SER A 203 -23.20 -5.55 11.57
N SER A 204 -23.34 -6.35 10.51
CA SER A 204 -22.30 -7.27 10.03
C SER A 204 -21.85 -6.84 8.65
N THR A 205 -20.55 -6.99 8.38
CA THR A 205 -19.94 -6.71 7.06
C THR A 205 -20.02 -7.90 6.10
N GLY A 206 -20.34 -9.11 6.60
CA GLY A 206 -20.26 -10.35 5.86
C GLY A 206 -18.83 -10.91 5.70
N VAL A 207 -17.82 -10.26 6.29
CA VAL A 207 -16.43 -10.73 6.30
C VAL A 207 -16.29 -11.98 7.15
N THR A 208 -15.59 -12.98 6.62
CA THR A 208 -15.34 -14.27 7.27
C THR A 208 -13.86 -14.43 7.64
N ASP A 209 -13.53 -15.45 8.43
CA ASP A 209 -12.12 -15.76 8.69
C ASP A 209 -11.35 -16.14 7.41
N ALA A 210 -12.04 -16.65 6.38
CA ALA A 210 -11.42 -16.97 5.10
C ALA A 210 -10.93 -15.74 4.33
N ASP A 211 -11.50 -14.56 4.60
CA ASP A 211 -11.10 -13.27 4.02
C ASP A 211 -9.93 -12.62 4.79
N LEU A 212 -9.64 -13.12 6.00
CA LEU A 212 -8.67 -12.55 6.92
C LEU A 212 -7.45 -13.45 7.15
N THR A 213 -7.51 -14.70 6.68
CA THR A 213 -6.47 -15.70 6.89
C THR A 213 -6.03 -16.34 5.59
N GLY A 214 -4.82 -16.87 5.59
CA GLY A 214 -4.27 -17.53 4.42
C GLY A 214 -2.81 -17.93 4.60
N HIS A 215 -2.17 -18.25 3.49
CA HIS A 215 -0.74 -18.53 3.41
C HIS A 215 0.01 -17.36 2.77
N TYR A 216 1.26 -17.16 3.18
CA TYR A 216 2.11 -16.13 2.59
C TYR A 216 3.47 -16.66 2.16
N THR A 217 4.02 -16.00 1.14
CA THR A 217 5.39 -16.19 0.68
C THR A 217 6.04 -14.83 0.50
N ILE A 218 7.19 -14.64 1.14
CA ILE A 218 8.03 -13.45 0.99
C ILE A 218 9.08 -13.75 -0.06
N ASP A 219 9.31 -12.79 -0.96
CA ASP A 219 10.38 -12.83 -1.94
C ASP A 219 10.94 -11.41 -2.15
N GLY A 220 12.03 -11.10 -1.45
CA GLY A 220 12.66 -9.78 -1.56
C GLY A 220 11.74 -8.64 -1.09
N TRP A 221 11.44 -7.72 -2.01
CA TRP A 221 10.57 -6.56 -1.80
C TRP A 221 9.07 -6.88 -1.99
N SER A 222 8.74 -8.16 -2.13
CA SER A 222 7.41 -8.64 -2.51
C SER A 222 6.90 -9.64 -1.46
N ILE A 223 5.59 -9.57 -1.19
CA ILE A 223 4.87 -10.61 -0.45
C ILE A 223 3.66 -11.06 -1.27
N THR A 224 3.50 -12.36 -1.41
CA THR A 224 2.32 -12.97 -2.01
C THR A 224 1.44 -13.56 -0.92
N LEU A 225 0.16 -13.17 -0.92
CA LEU A 225 -0.85 -13.60 0.04
C LEU A 225 -1.88 -14.46 -0.69
N HIS A 226 -2.00 -15.71 -0.27
CA HIS A 226 -3.02 -16.66 -0.71
C HIS A 226 -4.08 -16.76 0.38
N TYR A 227 -5.18 -16.04 0.21
CA TYR A 227 -6.28 -16.06 1.18
C TYR A 227 -7.08 -17.35 1.08
N ASN A 228 -7.65 -17.78 2.20
CA ASN A 228 -8.47 -18.99 2.28
C ASN A 228 -9.79 -18.87 1.48
N ASN A 229 -10.24 -17.66 1.15
CA ASN A 229 -11.34 -17.41 0.22
C ASN A 229 -10.95 -17.58 -1.27
N GLY A 230 -9.71 -17.95 -1.57
CA GLY A 230 -9.18 -18.16 -2.93
C GLY A 230 -8.58 -16.90 -3.58
N LYS A 231 -8.66 -15.74 -2.95
CA LYS A 231 -8.03 -14.51 -3.46
C LYS A 231 -6.50 -14.61 -3.35
N ILE A 232 -5.81 -14.20 -4.40
CA ILE A 232 -4.35 -14.02 -4.39
C ILE A 232 -4.04 -12.53 -4.49
N GLN A 233 -3.12 -12.06 -3.67
CA GLN A 233 -2.67 -10.67 -3.68
C GLN A 233 -1.14 -10.61 -3.63
N HIS A 234 -0.56 -9.88 -4.59
CA HIS A 234 0.85 -9.52 -4.57
C HIS A 234 0.99 -8.09 -4.06
N ALA A 235 1.80 -7.89 -3.04
CA ALA A 235 1.98 -6.60 -2.39
C ALA A 235 3.46 -6.28 -2.19
N PHE A 236 3.77 -5.00 -2.08
CA PHE A 236 5.09 -4.56 -1.66
C PHE A 236 5.31 -4.94 -0.19
N PHE A 237 6.52 -5.37 0.12
CA PHE A 237 6.93 -5.78 1.45
C PHE A 237 8.34 -5.27 1.77
N TYR A 238 8.54 -4.87 3.02
CA TYR A 238 9.86 -4.62 3.57
C TYR A 238 9.82 -4.75 5.09
N THR A 239 11.00 -4.86 5.68
CA THR A 239 11.19 -4.95 7.13
C THR A 239 12.31 -4.01 7.57
N ASP A 240 12.44 -3.75 8.86
CA ASP A 240 13.68 -3.23 9.42
C ASP A 240 14.73 -4.33 9.66
N ALA A 241 15.94 -3.93 10.07
CA ALA A 241 17.06 -4.84 10.30
C ALA A 241 16.78 -5.91 11.38
N THR A 242 15.96 -5.60 12.39
CA THR A 242 15.66 -6.51 13.51
C THR A 242 14.39 -7.35 13.30
N ARG A 243 13.60 -7.04 12.25
CA ARG A 243 12.30 -7.66 11.95
C ARG A 243 11.27 -7.35 13.02
N ASP A 244 11.44 -6.19 13.65
CA ASP A 244 10.50 -5.63 14.61
C ASP A 244 9.48 -4.75 13.89
N ASN A 245 9.80 -4.20 12.72
CA ASN A 245 8.87 -3.38 11.95
C ASN A 245 8.71 -3.94 10.54
N VAL A 246 7.46 -4.07 10.07
CA VAL A 246 7.13 -4.57 8.74
C VAL A 246 6.20 -3.62 8.01
N TRP A 247 6.38 -3.50 6.70
CA TRP A 247 5.40 -2.87 5.83
C TRP A 247 4.45 -3.91 5.27
N PHE A 248 3.18 -3.72 5.60
CA PHE A 248 2.11 -4.56 5.13
C PHE A 248 0.99 -3.67 4.58
N ARG A 249 0.53 -3.96 3.36
CA ARG A 249 -0.62 -3.32 2.69
C ARG A 249 -0.72 -1.79 2.85
N GLY A 250 0.40 -1.08 2.78
CA GLY A 250 0.40 0.38 2.79
C GLY A 250 0.60 1.04 4.15
N ARG A 251 0.92 0.28 5.20
CA ARG A 251 1.35 0.86 6.48
C ARG A 251 2.51 0.08 7.07
N GLU A 252 3.27 0.79 7.90
CA GLU A 252 4.27 0.18 8.76
C GLU A 252 3.57 -0.30 10.04
N LEU A 253 3.92 -1.51 10.46
CA LEU A 253 3.41 -2.18 11.64
C LEU A 253 4.59 -2.53 12.54
N ASN A 254 4.46 -2.26 13.83
CA ASN A 254 5.50 -2.53 14.82
C ASN A 254 5.20 -3.85 15.52
N HIS A 255 6.24 -4.55 15.97
CA HIS A 255 6.09 -5.78 16.73
C HIS A 255 5.38 -5.48 18.05
N SER A 256 4.30 -6.23 18.33
CA SER A 256 3.67 -6.22 19.64
C SER A 256 4.37 -7.23 20.53
N GLU A 257 4.97 -6.77 21.63
CA GLU A 257 5.31 -7.63 22.75
C GLU A 257 4.00 -7.99 23.47
N ASP A 258 3.58 -9.25 23.41
CA ASP A 258 2.49 -9.80 24.22
C ASP A 258 2.93 -9.99 25.69
#